data_AF-A0A6D0IM07-F1
#
_entry.id   AF-A0A6D0IM07-F1
#
_cell.length_a   1.000
_cell.length_b   1.000
_cell.length_c   1.000
_cell.angle_alpha   90.00
_cell.angle_beta   90.00
_cell.angle_gamma   90.00
#
_symmetry.space_group_name_H-M   'P 1'
#
loop_
_entity.id
_entity.type
_entity.pdbx_description
1 polymer ?
#
loop_
_entity_poly.entity_id
_entity_poly.type
_entity_poly.pdbx_seq_one_letter_code
_entity_poly.pdbx_strand_id
1 'polypeptide(L)'
;SAGIDVEIIPGILPVSNFKQAKKFADMTNVRIPAWMAQMFDGLDDDAETRKLVGANIAMDMVKILSREGVKDFHFYTLNRAEMSYAICHTLGVRPGL
;
A
#
# COMPACT_ATOMS: atom_id res chain seq x y z
N SER A 1 -11.73 20.61 -17.05
CA SER A 1 -11.59 19.16 -16.81
C SER A 1 -11.17 18.48 -18.11
N ALA A 2 -10.49 17.34 -18.06
CA ALA A 2 -10.04 16.62 -19.26
C ALA A 2 -11.12 15.72 -19.92
N GLY A 3 -12.35 15.71 -19.39
CA GLY A 3 -13.46 14.88 -19.91
C GLY A 3 -13.32 13.38 -19.62
N ILE A 4 -12.67 13.01 -18.50
CA ILE A 4 -12.57 11.62 -18.05
C ILE A 4 -13.71 11.35 -17.07
N ASP A 5 -14.66 10.53 -17.48
CA ASP A 5 -15.90 10.28 -16.74
C ASP A 5 -15.94 8.89 -16.06
N VAL A 6 -14.83 8.14 -16.15
CA VAL A 6 -14.66 6.84 -15.47
C VAL A 6 -13.88 6.99 -14.17
N GLU A 7 -14.10 6.08 -13.22
CA GLU A 7 -13.35 6.02 -11.97
C GLU A 7 -11.87 5.68 -12.21
N ILE A 8 -10.99 6.36 -11.47
CA ILE A 8 -9.55 6.07 -11.46
C ILE A 8 -9.22 5.28 -10.19
N ILE A 9 -9.13 3.97 -10.33
CA ILE A 9 -8.91 3.05 -9.21
C ILE A 9 -7.43 3.12 -8.77
N PRO A 10 -7.13 3.50 -7.51
CA PRO A 10 -5.76 3.51 -7.02
C PRO A 10 -5.21 2.10 -6.82
N GLY A 11 -4.02 1.87 -7.36
CA GLY A 11 -3.21 0.70 -7.07
C GLY A 11 -2.42 0.86 -5.77
N ILE A 12 -2.59 -0.06 -4.83
CA ILE A 12 -1.93 -0.08 -3.52
C ILE A 12 -0.94 -1.25 -3.48
N LEU A 13 0.33 -0.95 -3.18
CA LEU A 13 1.39 -1.95 -2.95
C LEU A 13 1.74 -1.96 -1.45
N PRO A 14 1.25 -2.94 -0.66
CA PRO A 14 1.66 -3.11 0.73
C PRO A 14 3.13 -3.57 0.82
N VAL A 15 4.01 -2.75 1.40
CA VAL A 15 5.47 -2.98 1.35
C VAL A 15 5.94 -3.84 2.53
N SER A 16 6.25 -5.12 2.30
CA SER A 16 6.95 -5.98 3.28
C SER A 16 8.46 -6.11 3.03
N ASN A 17 8.90 -5.76 1.81
CA ASN A 17 10.31 -5.74 1.42
C ASN A 17 10.63 -4.40 0.74
N PHE A 18 11.24 -3.49 1.50
CA PHE A 18 11.55 -2.14 1.02
C PHE A 18 12.55 -2.14 -0.15
N LYS A 19 13.56 -3.01 -0.13
CA LYS A 19 14.52 -3.15 -1.24
C LYS A 19 13.84 -3.51 -2.56
N GLN A 20 12.86 -4.41 -2.52
CA GLN A 20 12.08 -4.79 -3.71
C GLN A 20 11.16 -3.65 -4.15
N ALA A 21 10.45 -3.02 -3.22
CA ALA A 21 9.59 -1.88 -3.54
C ALA A 21 10.38 -0.70 -4.14
N LYS A 22 11.58 -0.42 -3.62
CA LYS A 22 12.49 0.59 -4.18
C LYS A 22 12.90 0.26 -5.61
N LYS A 23 13.24 -1.00 -5.92
CA LYS A 23 13.53 -1.41 -7.30
C LYS A 23 12.34 -1.16 -8.23
N PHE A 24 11.12 -1.52 -7.81
CA PHE A 24 9.93 -1.24 -8.62
C PHE A 24 9.71 0.25 -8.83
N ALA A 25 9.85 1.06 -7.77
CA ALA A 25 9.69 2.50 -7.83
C ALA A 25 10.70 3.16 -8.78
N ASP A 26 11.98 2.76 -8.70
CA ASP A 26 13.04 3.26 -9.58
C ASP A 26 12.79 2.86 -11.05
N MET A 27 12.21 1.67 -11.30
CA MET A 27 11.87 1.21 -12.67
C MET A 27 10.63 1.90 -13.26
N THR A 28 9.66 2.30 -12.44
CA THR A 28 8.38 2.88 -12.89
C THR A 28 8.30 4.39 -12.69
N ASN A 29 9.39 5.02 -12.26
CA ASN A 29 9.47 6.45 -11.94
C ASN A 29 8.45 6.88 -10.87
N VAL A 30 8.17 6.00 -9.90
CA VAL A 30 7.35 6.30 -8.73
C VAL A 30 8.23 6.87 -7.63
N ARG A 31 7.81 7.99 -7.04
CA ARG A 31 8.55 8.63 -5.94
C ARG A 31 8.33 7.88 -4.62
N ILE A 32 9.42 7.53 -3.94
CA ILE A 32 9.38 7.14 -2.52
C ILE A 32 9.65 8.40 -1.67
N PRO A 33 8.71 8.81 -0.80
CA PRO A 33 8.95 9.93 0.12
C PRO A 33 10.12 9.65 1.07
N ALA A 34 10.88 10.70 1.44
CA ALA A 34 12.03 10.56 2.32
C ALA A 34 11.66 9.97 3.70
N TRP A 35 10.53 10.38 4.27
CA TRP A 35 10.01 9.83 5.53
C TRP A 35 9.75 8.32 5.43
N MET A 36 9.27 7.83 4.27
CA MET A 36 9.01 6.41 4.08
C MET A 36 10.32 5.63 4.02
N ALA A 37 11.33 6.15 3.31
CA ALA A 37 12.64 5.53 3.30
C ALA A 37 13.26 5.47 4.70
N GLN A 38 13.12 6.54 5.48
CA GLN A 38 13.60 6.60 6.86
C GLN A 38 12.89 5.59 7.78
N MET A 39 11.58 5.35 7.60
CA MET A 39 10.86 4.35 8.39
C MET A 39 11.34 2.91 8.15
N PHE A 40 11.96 2.63 7.00
CA PHE A 40 12.52 1.32 6.67
C PHE A 40 14.03 1.23 6.89
N ASP A 41 14.69 2.34 7.24
CA ASP A 41 16.14 2.37 7.47
C ASP A 41 16.53 1.49 8.66
N GLY A 42 17.61 0.73 8.53
CA GLY A 42 18.06 -0.23 9.53
C GLY A 42 17.21 -1.49 9.71
N LEU A 43 16.08 -1.63 9.00
CA LEU A 43 15.19 -2.79 9.14
C LEU A 43 15.53 -3.96 8.20
N ASP A 44 16.71 -3.99 7.58
CA ASP A 44 17.05 -4.95 6.52
C ASP A 44 16.97 -6.43 6.96
N ASP A 45 17.30 -6.72 8.22
CA ASP A 45 17.27 -8.07 8.79
C ASP A 45 16.08 -8.30 9.74
N ASP A 46 15.18 -7.31 9.89
CA ASP A 46 13.99 -7.40 10.74
C ASP A 46 12.70 -7.47 9.90
N ALA A 47 12.37 -8.68 9.45
CA ALA A 47 11.22 -8.90 8.58
C ALA A 47 9.87 -8.59 9.24
N GLU A 48 9.74 -8.83 10.54
CA GLU A 48 8.48 -8.63 11.26
C GLU A 48 8.21 -7.14 11.46
N THR A 49 9.21 -6.35 11.87
CA THR A 49 9.04 -4.89 11.98
C THR A 49 8.77 -4.26 10.62
N ARG A 50 9.42 -4.71 9.53
CA ARG A 50 9.11 -4.21 8.17
C ARG A 50 7.66 -4.46 7.78
N LYS A 51 7.10 -5.64 8.08
CA LYS A 51 5.69 -5.94 7.79
C LYS A 51 4.77 -4.98 8.53
N LEU A 52 5.02 -4.73 9.81
CA LEU A 52 4.21 -3.83 10.63
C LEU A 52 4.27 -2.38 10.10
N VAL A 53 5.48 -1.89 9.79
CA VAL A 53 5.70 -0.57 9.20
C VAL A 53 4.95 -0.45 7.86
N GLY A 54 5.14 -1.41 6.97
CA GLY A 54 4.47 -1.41 5.67
C GLY A 54 2.95 -1.50 5.75
N ALA A 55 2.42 -2.29 6.69
CA ALA A 55 0.99 -2.41 6.92
C ALA A 55 0.41 -1.10 7.44
N ASN A 56 1.08 -0.44 8.39
CA ASN A 56 0.67 0.86 8.92
C ASN A 56 0.62 1.93 7.81
N ILE A 57 1.67 2.02 6.98
CA ILE A 57 1.71 2.95 5.85
C ILE A 57 0.53 2.70 4.89
N ALA A 58 0.31 1.45 4.49
CA ALA A 58 -0.75 1.11 3.56
C ALA A 58 -2.16 1.38 4.15
N MET A 59 -2.36 1.08 5.44
CA MET A 59 -3.61 1.38 6.15
C MET A 59 -3.90 2.89 6.20
N ASP A 60 -2.90 3.71 6.48
CA ASP A 60 -3.08 5.16 6.53
C ASP A 60 -3.34 5.74 5.14
N MET A 61 -2.66 5.24 4.10
CA MET A 61 -2.94 5.61 2.71
C MET A 61 -4.39 5.32 2.31
N VAL A 62 -4.89 4.10 2.55
CA VAL A 62 -6.27 3.76 2.16
C VAL A 62 -7.32 4.51 2.96
N LYS A 63 -7.05 4.82 4.24
CA LYS A 63 -7.96 5.65 5.07
C LYS A 63 -8.08 7.06 4.51
N ILE A 64 -6.96 7.67 4.11
CA ILE A 64 -6.97 8.99 3.48
C ILE A 64 -7.76 8.93 2.17
N LEU A 65 -7.42 8.01 1.27
CA LEU A 65 -8.11 7.85 -0.01
C LEU A 65 -9.62 7.62 0.16
N SER A 66 -10.01 6.78 1.11
CA SER A 66 -11.42 6.51 1.42
C SER A 66 -12.15 7.75 1.93
N ARG A 67 -11.52 8.56 2.79
CA ARG A 67 -12.08 9.84 3.26
C ARG A 67 -12.28 10.84 2.13
N GLU A 68 -11.38 10.83 1.14
CA GLU A 68 -11.47 11.66 -0.07
C GLU A 68 -12.47 11.11 -1.12
N GLY A 69 -13.19 10.03 -0.80
CA GLY A 69 -14.29 9.51 -1.63
C GLY A 69 -13.95 8.33 -2.52
N VAL A 70 -12.72 7.79 -2.46
CA VAL A 70 -12.36 6.56 -3.16
C VAL A 70 -13.14 5.37 -2.58
N LYS A 71 -13.80 4.61 -3.46
CA LYS A 71 -14.59 3.42 -3.09
C LYS A 71 -14.00 2.11 -3.61
N ASP A 72 -13.10 2.19 -4.59
CA ASP A 72 -12.48 1.05 -5.26
C ASP A 72 -10.97 1.02 -5.01
N PHE A 73 -10.41 -0.15 -4.78
CA PHE A 73 -8.98 -0.34 -4.51
C PHE A 73 -8.45 -1.56 -5.26
N HIS A 74 -7.28 -1.42 -5.88
CA HIS A 74 -6.56 -2.54 -6.48
C HIS A 74 -5.31 -2.86 -5.66
N PHE A 75 -5.18 -4.08 -5.14
CA PHE A 75 -4.02 -4.48 -4.34
C PHE A 75 -3.00 -5.28 -5.14
N TYR A 76 -1.76 -4.80 -5.19
CA TYR A 76 -0.61 -5.56 -5.68
C TYR A 76 -0.13 -6.53 -4.59
N THR A 77 -0.71 -7.72 -4.56
CA THR A 77 -0.48 -8.71 -3.48
C THR A 77 0.89 -9.37 -3.51
N LEU A 78 1.54 -9.41 -4.69
CA LEU A 78 2.75 -10.19 -4.94
C LEU A 78 2.61 -11.65 -4.46
N ASN A 79 1.44 -12.25 -4.68
CA ASN A 79 1.06 -13.60 -4.24
C ASN A 79 1.06 -13.80 -2.70
N ARG A 80 0.87 -12.72 -1.91
CA ARG A 80 0.75 -12.77 -0.45
C ARG A 80 -0.56 -12.12 0.02
N ALA A 81 -1.35 -12.85 0.79
CA ALA A 81 -2.69 -12.39 1.19
C ALA A 81 -2.71 -11.56 2.48
N GLU A 82 -1.80 -11.81 3.42
CA GLU A 82 -1.85 -11.32 4.80
C GLU A 82 -2.09 -9.81 4.94
N MET A 83 -1.23 -8.98 4.31
CA MET A 83 -1.34 -7.52 4.41
C MET A 83 -2.60 -6.99 3.72
N SER A 84 -2.88 -7.43 2.49
CA SER A 84 -4.05 -6.99 1.74
C SER A 84 -5.34 -7.38 2.47
N TYR A 85 -5.41 -8.57 3.05
CA TYR A 85 -6.54 -9.03 3.83
C TYR A 85 -6.78 -8.15 5.08
N ALA A 86 -5.72 -7.83 5.82
CA ALA A 86 -5.81 -6.95 6.98
C ALA A 86 -6.29 -5.54 6.58
N ILE A 87 -5.75 -4.99 5.48
CA ILE A 87 -6.15 -3.67 4.98
C ILE A 87 -7.62 -3.68 4.55
N CYS A 88 -8.08 -4.70 3.80
CA CYS A 88 -9.49 -4.88 3.46
C CYS A 88 -10.38 -4.89 4.72
N HIS A 89 -9.97 -5.60 5.77
CA HIS A 89 -10.68 -5.62 7.04
C HIS A 89 -10.83 -4.23 7.68
N THR A 90 -9.79 -3.39 7.60
CA THR A 90 -9.86 -1.99 8.09
C THR A 90 -10.78 -1.10 7.26
N LEU A 91 -10.98 -1.43 5.98
CA LEU A 91 -11.95 -0.78 5.09
C LEU A 91 -13.37 -1.35 5.25
N GLY A 92 -13.58 -2.29 6.17
CA GLY A 92 -14.88 -2.94 6.38
C GLY A 92 -15.19 -4.07 5.39
N VAL A 93 -14.27 -4.40 4.48
CA VAL A 93 -14.39 -5.53 3.55
C VAL A 93 -13.97 -6.80 4.28
N ARG A 94 -14.95 -7.66 4.58
CA ARG A 94 -14.78 -8.87 5.39
C ARG A 94 -15.34 -10.09 4.64
N PRO A 95 -14.93 -11.32 5.00
CA PRO A 95 -15.55 -12.53 4.46
C PRO A 95 -17.08 -12.46 4.61
N GLY A 96 -17.80 -12.83 3.54
CA GLY A 96 -19.23 -13.09 3.63
C GLY A 96 -19.49 -14.31 4.51
N LEU A 97 -20.67 -14.33 5.16
CA LEU A 97 -21.19 -15.51 5.85
C LEU A 97 -21.62 -16.58 4.84
#